data_AF-A0A1W4W5E8-F1
#
_entry.id   AF-A0A1W4W5E8-F1
#
_cell.length_a   1.000
_cell.length_b   1.000
_cell.length_c   1.000
_cell.angle_alpha   90.00
_cell.angle_beta   90.00
_cell.angle_gamma   90.00
#
_symmetry.space_group_name_H-M   'P 1'
#
loop_
_entity.id
_entity.type
_entity.pdbx_description
1 polymer ?
#
loop_
_entity_poly.entity_id
_entity_poly.type
_entity_poly.pdbx_seq_one_letter_code
_entity_poly.pdbx_strand_id
1 'polypeptide(L)'
;MSHRLKYLPNCLEMDYLIYVEKIDIPLETLSDANVQEIYQQYESKIEEFWKTYSLYKREKKNEEETVELKKDIERMDFDLQKLIQRTNSQKEKVESMADRDMLLTLAKAYTKETMEEKKLQEQLMTQQTSLNQIENQIKILNESISKRKISEPIRNKPLEYLESDFQTNKLLAEEELPKEYEKLNLELGLLETVLNEPEPIEAELEMLSEEVEKLQLQIQSLSEQKLSLVHSNNDILRPYQNQATAIENKKQQLTKTVIEKKEYLNKLNKTLTEKQDKLVSYVGGPVLHGDELRSYVSKLRELSVTYKEKKTQLQGLFNELGIVSRTYEILNVIDPNIQKIVKEKEEQDKSAEDTAVPAEDEHKLKTAVFQLAQEADRKQAEAKQIKEELANLKQEIQTVNEKYQNAKENFQRITGYAVDELEKLRKENDDFEEEIRKLEEKWKLLRREIDRKEELLLRLSEDMINSADDDNVDGDGKKEPTQLEKLENKLHEKEKQKRELALKKQALHNKKDQVHEQMEIINGIVHILNCKQKLLNQ
;
A
#
# COMPACT_ATOMS: atom_id res chain seq x y z
N MET A 1 -42.51 -35.62 -34.81
CA MET A 1 -41.40 -36.41 -35.39
C MET A 1 -39.99 -35.95 -34.99
N SER A 2 -39.82 -34.95 -34.10
CA SER A 2 -38.48 -34.41 -33.77
C SER A 2 -37.73 -35.13 -32.63
N HIS A 3 -38.41 -35.96 -31.83
CA HIS A 3 -37.78 -36.64 -30.68
C HIS A 3 -37.09 -37.97 -31.01
N ARG A 4 -37.36 -38.60 -32.17
CA ARG A 4 -36.67 -39.84 -32.60
C ARG A 4 -35.30 -39.57 -33.23
N LEU A 5 -35.04 -38.36 -33.72
CA LEU A 5 -33.78 -38.02 -34.39
C LEU A 5 -32.59 -37.86 -33.42
N LYS A 6 -32.83 -37.52 -32.15
CA LYS A 6 -31.76 -37.41 -31.14
C LYS A 6 -31.23 -38.77 -30.63
N TYR A 7 -31.93 -39.86 -30.90
CA TYR A 7 -31.54 -41.21 -30.46
C TYR A 7 -31.14 -42.13 -31.63
N LEU A 8 -30.99 -41.60 -32.85
CA LEU A 8 -30.59 -42.37 -34.03
C LEU A 8 -29.32 -43.22 -33.86
N PRO A 9 -28.24 -42.75 -33.18
CA PRO A 9 -27.07 -43.59 -32.90
C PRO A 9 -27.42 -44.74 -31.94
N ASN A 10 -28.26 -44.47 -30.94
CA ASN A 10 -28.70 -45.45 -29.94
C ASN A 10 -29.74 -46.46 -30.48
N CYS A 11 -30.53 -46.10 -31.49
CA CYS A 11 -31.53 -47.01 -32.07
C CYS A 11 -30.85 -48.16 -32.85
N LEU A 12 -29.77 -47.88 -33.58
CA LEU A 12 -28.98 -48.91 -34.24
C LEU A 12 -28.28 -49.83 -33.22
N GLU A 13 -27.82 -49.30 -32.08
CA GLU A 13 -27.26 -50.12 -30.98
C GLU A 13 -28.31 -51.00 -30.31
N MET A 14 -29.56 -50.53 -30.20
CA MET A 14 -30.68 -51.31 -29.65
C MET A 14 -31.12 -52.47 -30.56
N ASP A 15 -30.99 -52.34 -31.88
CA ASP A 15 -31.32 -53.43 -32.82
C ASP A 15 -30.39 -54.65 -32.67
N TYR A 16 -29.13 -54.46 -32.27
CA TYR A 16 -28.21 -55.57 -31.96
C TYR A 16 -28.48 -56.22 -30.59
N LEU A 17 -29.14 -55.50 -29.67
CA LEU A 17 -29.53 -56.03 -28.37
C LEU A 17 -30.60 -57.14 -28.50
N ILE A 18 -31.43 -57.06 -29.53
CA ILE A 18 -32.47 -58.07 -29.85
C ILE A 18 -31.84 -59.44 -30.15
N TYR A 19 -30.62 -59.47 -30.72
CA TYR A 19 -29.90 -60.72 -31.00
C TYR A 19 -29.25 -61.35 -29.75
N VAL A 20 -29.30 -60.68 -28.59
CA VAL A 20 -28.62 -61.09 -27.36
C VAL A 20 -29.56 -61.20 -26.16
N GLU A 21 -30.86 -61.03 -26.37
CA GLU A 21 -31.86 -61.25 -25.33
C GLU A 21 -31.88 -62.73 -24.94
N LYS A 22 -31.52 -63.03 -23.67
CA LYS A 22 -31.43 -64.41 -23.18
C LYS A 22 -32.81 -65.07 -23.24
N ILE A 23 -32.89 -66.19 -23.93
CA ILE A 23 -34.09 -67.02 -23.93
C ILE A 23 -34.21 -67.68 -22.55
N ASP A 24 -35.24 -67.32 -21.78
CA ASP A 24 -35.55 -67.93 -20.48
C ASP A 24 -36.12 -69.33 -20.68
N ILE A 25 -35.34 -70.36 -20.34
CA ILE A 25 -35.74 -71.76 -20.45
C ILE A 25 -36.18 -72.28 -19.07
N PRO A 26 -37.35 -72.91 -18.94
CA PRO A 26 -37.83 -73.47 -17.68
C PRO A 26 -36.85 -74.47 -17.04
N LEU A 27 -36.70 -74.42 -15.72
CA LEU A 27 -35.77 -75.22 -14.92
C LEU A 27 -35.94 -76.74 -15.07
N GLU A 28 -37.13 -77.21 -15.45
CA GLU A 28 -37.45 -78.63 -15.67
C GLU A 28 -36.78 -79.18 -16.95
N THR A 29 -36.65 -78.35 -17.99
CA THR A 29 -35.95 -78.70 -19.24
C THR A 29 -34.44 -78.51 -19.19
N LEU A 30 -33.95 -77.72 -18.23
CA LEU A 30 -32.51 -77.49 -18.01
C LEU A 30 -31.83 -78.64 -17.23
N SER A 31 -32.60 -79.57 -16.64
CA SER A 31 -32.05 -80.76 -15.95
C SER A 31 -31.58 -81.86 -16.89
N ASP A 32 -31.93 -81.80 -18.19
CA ASP A 32 -31.38 -82.70 -19.20
C ASP A 32 -29.96 -82.23 -19.57
N ALA A 33 -28.98 -83.12 -19.39
CA ALA A 33 -27.56 -82.82 -19.59
C ALA A 33 -27.25 -82.29 -21.00
N ASN A 34 -27.99 -82.76 -22.02
CA ASN A 34 -27.79 -82.30 -23.40
C ASN A 34 -28.30 -80.87 -23.61
N VAL A 35 -29.42 -80.50 -22.97
CA VAL A 35 -30.01 -79.15 -23.07
C VAL A 35 -29.16 -78.13 -22.31
N GLN A 36 -28.61 -78.54 -21.16
CA GLN A 36 -27.70 -77.71 -20.38
C GLN A 36 -26.38 -77.44 -21.13
N GLU A 37 -25.81 -78.44 -21.80
CA GLU A 37 -24.60 -78.26 -22.62
C GLU A 37 -24.84 -77.31 -23.80
N ILE A 38 -25.98 -77.44 -24.49
CA ILE A 38 -26.36 -76.54 -25.59
C ILE A 38 -26.60 -75.12 -25.08
N TYR A 39 -27.21 -74.95 -23.91
CA TYR A 39 -27.43 -73.63 -23.32
C TYR A 39 -26.10 -72.96 -22.89
N GLN A 40 -25.16 -73.72 -22.34
CA GLN A 40 -23.82 -73.22 -22.04
C GLN A 40 -23.06 -72.81 -23.31
N GLN A 41 -23.18 -73.58 -24.40
CA GLN A 41 -22.61 -73.20 -25.69
C GLN A 41 -23.25 -71.91 -26.23
N TYR A 42 -24.57 -71.74 -26.07
CA TYR A 42 -25.29 -70.52 -26.43
C TYR A 42 -24.84 -69.30 -25.60
N GLU A 43 -24.73 -69.43 -24.27
CA GLU A 43 -24.22 -68.35 -23.41
C GLU A 43 -22.76 -68.00 -23.76
N SER A 44 -21.93 -69.00 -24.03
CA SER A 44 -20.54 -68.78 -24.47
C SER A 44 -20.48 -67.99 -25.79
N LYS A 45 -21.39 -68.27 -26.73
CA LYS A 45 -21.49 -67.53 -28.00
C LYS A 45 -22.00 -66.10 -27.82
N ILE A 46 -22.90 -65.87 -26.86
CA ILE A 46 -23.31 -64.52 -26.47
C ILE A 46 -22.15 -63.71 -25.88
N GLU A 47 -21.36 -64.31 -24.99
CA GLU A 47 -20.18 -63.66 -24.42
C GLU A 47 -19.10 -63.38 -25.47
N GLU A 48 -18.88 -64.32 -26.39
CA GLU A 48 -17.97 -64.15 -27.53
C GLU A 48 -18.42 -63.00 -28.44
N PHE A 49 -19.73 -62.88 -28.69
CA PHE A 49 -20.32 -61.77 -29.42
C PHE A 49 -20.07 -60.43 -28.72
N TRP A 50 -20.34 -60.31 -27.42
CA TRP A 50 -20.10 -59.07 -26.68
C TRP A 50 -18.64 -58.66 -26.62
N LYS A 51 -17.72 -59.63 -26.46
CA LYS A 51 -16.28 -59.36 -26.52
C LYS A 51 -15.89 -58.83 -27.89
N THR A 52 -16.36 -59.48 -28.96
CA THR A 52 -16.08 -59.07 -30.35
C THR A 52 -16.70 -57.72 -30.68
N TYR A 53 -17.92 -57.44 -30.22
CA TYR A 53 -18.61 -56.17 -30.40
C TYR A 53 -17.94 -55.02 -29.64
N SER A 54 -17.50 -55.26 -28.40
CA SER A 54 -16.73 -54.28 -27.62
C SER A 54 -15.40 -53.94 -28.30
N LEU A 55 -14.71 -54.95 -28.85
CA LEU A 55 -13.51 -54.75 -29.67
C LEU A 55 -13.82 -53.95 -30.92
N TYR A 56 -14.86 -54.31 -31.67
CA TYR A 56 -15.30 -53.57 -32.86
C TYR A 56 -15.64 -52.10 -32.56
N LYS A 57 -16.33 -51.80 -31.46
CA LYS A 57 -16.66 -50.42 -31.06
C LYS A 57 -15.42 -49.62 -30.71
N ARG A 58 -14.43 -50.24 -30.06
CA ARG A 58 -13.12 -49.62 -29.79
C ARG A 58 -12.37 -49.34 -31.08
N GLU A 59 -12.27 -50.32 -31.98
CA GLU A 59 -11.59 -50.17 -33.26
C GLU A 59 -12.26 -49.13 -34.15
N LYS A 60 -13.60 -49.04 -34.15
CA LYS A 60 -14.33 -48.00 -34.89
C LYS A 60 -14.04 -46.59 -34.36
N LYS A 61 -13.94 -46.41 -33.04
CA LYS A 61 -13.53 -45.12 -32.45
C LYS A 61 -12.08 -44.78 -32.81
N ASN A 62 -11.19 -45.78 -32.79
CA ASN A 62 -9.81 -45.61 -33.23
C ASN A 62 -9.76 -45.26 -34.72
N GLU A 63 -10.62 -45.84 -35.56
CA GLU A 63 -10.71 -45.51 -36.98
C GLU A 63 -11.12 -44.05 -37.19
N GLU A 64 -12.13 -43.56 -36.46
CA GLU A 64 -12.54 -42.15 -36.48
C GLU A 64 -11.38 -41.22 -36.05
N GLU A 65 -10.67 -41.53 -34.96
CA GLU A 65 -9.49 -40.78 -34.50
C GLU A 65 -8.35 -40.81 -35.53
N THR A 66 -8.12 -41.95 -36.20
CA THR A 66 -7.09 -42.06 -37.25
C THR A 66 -7.43 -41.25 -38.50
N VAL A 67 -8.73 -41.08 -38.81
CA VAL A 67 -9.17 -40.25 -39.93
C VAL A 67 -8.96 -38.76 -39.61
N GLU A 68 -9.19 -38.33 -38.37
CA GLU A 68 -8.86 -36.97 -37.93
C GLU A 68 -7.35 -36.72 -37.94
N LEU A 69 -6.56 -37.63 -37.40
CA LEU A 69 -5.10 -37.55 -37.46
C LEU A 69 -4.57 -37.50 -38.90
N LYS A 70 -5.14 -38.29 -39.83
CA LYS A 70 -4.79 -38.23 -41.26
C LYS A 70 -5.10 -36.86 -41.85
N LYS A 71 -6.25 -36.27 -41.54
CA LYS A 71 -6.61 -34.92 -42.01
C LYS A 71 -5.67 -33.86 -41.44
N ASP A 72 -5.27 -33.98 -40.19
CA ASP A 72 -4.32 -33.05 -39.57
C ASP A 72 -2.91 -33.21 -40.16
N ILE A 73 -2.48 -34.43 -40.48
CA ILE A 73 -1.23 -34.69 -41.21
C ILE A 73 -1.29 -34.06 -42.61
N GLU A 74 -2.40 -34.24 -43.34
CA GLU A 74 -2.58 -33.61 -44.66
C GLU A 74 -2.54 -32.07 -44.59
N ARG A 75 -3.11 -31.47 -43.53
CA ARG A 75 -3.01 -30.03 -43.28
C ARG A 75 -1.58 -29.60 -42.95
N MET A 76 -0.89 -30.32 -42.08
CA MET A 76 0.52 -30.04 -41.75
C MET A 76 1.41 -30.16 -42.99
N ASP A 77 1.18 -31.15 -43.87
CA ASP A 77 1.91 -31.30 -45.13
C ASP A 77 1.64 -30.13 -46.07
N PHE A 78 0.40 -29.67 -46.17
CA PHE A 78 0.06 -28.48 -46.96
C PHE A 78 0.76 -27.22 -46.43
N ASP A 79 0.75 -27.01 -45.11
CA ASP A 79 1.43 -25.88 -44.47
C ASP A 79 2.95 -25.95 -44.64
N LEU A 80 3.52 -27.15 -44.56
CA LEU A 80 4.94 -27.41 -44.80
C LEU A 80 5.30 -27.11 -46.26
N GLN A 81 4.49 -27.53 -47.23
CA GLN A 81 4.70 -27.19 -48.64
C GLN A 81 4.63 -25.67 -48.88
N LYS A 82 3.66 -24.99 -48.27
CA LYS A 82 3.52 -23.53 -48.35
C LYS A 82 4.71 -22.81 -47.72
N LEU A 83 5.21 -23.31 -46.58
CA LEU A 83 6.40 -22.80 -45.93
C LEU A 83 7.64 -22.97 -46.81
N ILE A 84 7.84 -24.17 -47.38
CA ILE A 84 8.93 -24.43 -48.33
C ILE A 84 8.87 -23.48 -49.53
N GLN A 85 7.70 -23.30 -50.13
CA GLN A 85 7.53 -22.36 -51.25
C GLN A 85 7.92 -20.94 -50.85
N ARG A 86 7.44 -20.45 -49.70
CA ARG A 86 7.78 -19.12 -49.18
C ARG A 86 9.29 -19.00 -48.88
N THR A 87 9.89 -20.01 -48.28
CA THR A 87 11.33 -20.05 -47.98
C THR A 87 12.15 -20.04 -49.27
N ASN A 88 11.75 -20.79 -50.29
CA ASN A 88 12.42 -20.79 -51.59
C ASN A 88 12.33 -19.40 -52.26
N SER A 89 11.15 -18.78 -52.29
CA SER A 89 11.00 -17.41 -52.82
C SER A 89 11.81 -16.36 -52.04
N GLN A 90 11.96 -16.52 -50.72
CA GLN A 90 12.83 -15.65 -49.90
C GLN A 90 14.31 -15.93 -50.16
N LYS A 91 14.69 -17.20 -50.33
CA LYS A 91 16.05 -17.62 -50.65
C LYS A 91 16.49 -17.07 -52.01
N GLU A 92 15.64 -17.15 -53.03
CA GLU A 92 15.90 -16.57 -54.36
C GLU A 92 16.16 -15.05 -54.30
N LYS A 93 15.38 -14.31 -53.49
CA LYS A 93 15.61 -12.87 -53.28
C LYS A 93 16.96 -12.58 -52.62
N VAL A 94 17.34 -13.39 -51.63
CA VAL A 94 18.58 -13.23 -50.85
C VAL A 94 19.83 -13.73 -51.59
N GLU A 95 19.68 -14.65 -52.55
CA GLU A 95 20.78 -15.14 -53.40
C GLU A 95 21.40 -14.04 -54.28
N SER A 96 20.66 -12.96 -54.55
CA SER A 96 21.14 -11.80 -55.31
C SER A 96 22.05 -10.83 -54.53
N MET A 97 22.21 -11.02 -53.21
CA MET A 97 22.94 -10.10 -52.33
C MET A 97 24.41 -10.50 -52.15
N ALA A 98 25.32 -9.51 -52.13
CA ALA A 98 26.73 -9.73 -51.77
C ALA A 98 26.86 -10.06 -50.25
N ASP A 99 27.88 -10.84 -49.88
CA ASP A 99 28.13 -11.31 -48.49
C ASP A 99 26.97 -12.06 -47.82
N ARG A 100 26.19 -12.80 -48.64
CA ARG A 100 25.02 -13.59 -48.22
C ARG A 100 25.26 -14.45 -46.98
N ASP A 101 26.33 -15.25 -46.99
CA ASP A 101 26.57 -16.24 -45.94
C ASP A 101 26.90 -15.58 -44.60
N MET A 102 27.62 -14.46 -44.63
CA MET A 102 27.94 -13.67 -43.46
C MET A 102 26.69 -12.98 -42.91
N LEU A 103 25.92 -12.30 -43.76
CA LEU A 103 24.68 -11.63 -43.36
C LEU A 103 23.63 -12.60 -42.82
N LEU A 104 23.50 -13.78 -43.42
CA LEU A 104 22.54 -14.80 -42.99
C LEU A 104 22.96 -15.46 -41.66
N THR A 105 24.27 -15.59 -41.42
CA THR A 105 24.80 -16.05 -40.12
C THR A 105 24.57 -15.00 -39.03
N LEU A 106 24.80 -13.72 -39.34
CA LEU A 106 24.58 -12.62 -38.41
C LEU A 106 23.08 -12.41 -38.11
N ALA A 107 22.22 -12.52 -39.13
CA ALA A 107 20.76 -12.49 -38.97
C ALA A 107 20.26 -13.67 -38.12
N LYS A 108 20.79 -14.88 -38.33
CA LYS A 108 20.48 -16.04 -37.47
C LYS A 108 20.88 -15.79 -36.01
N ALA A 109 22.09 -15.28 -35.78
CA ALA A 109 22.54 -14.91 -34.44
C ALA A 109 21.60 -13.86 -33.82
N TYR A 110 21.29 -12.78 -34.55
CA TYR A 110 20.35 -11.75 -34.10
C TYR A 110 18.95 -12.30 -33.79
N THR A 111 18.40 -13.18 -34.63
CA THR A 111 17.09 -13.82 -34.36
C THR A 111 17.13 -14.71 -33.12
N LYS A 112 18.26 -15.37 -32.87
CA LYS A 112 18.44 -16.20 -31.68
C LYS A 112 18.49 -15.34 -30.43
N GLU A 113 19.30 -14.28 -30.44
CA GLU A 113 19.40 -13.34 -29.32
C GLU A 113 18.06 -12.66 -29.03
N THR A 114 17.34 -12.20 -30.06
CA THR A 114 16.00 -11.59 -29.87
C THR A 114 14.94 -12.57 -29.38
N MET A 115 15.02 -13.86 -29.75
CA MET A 115 14.15 -14.90 -29.17
C MET A 115 14.49 -15.17 -27.71
N GLU A 116 15.78 -15.22 -27.36
CA GLU A 116 16.24 -15.39 -25.98
C GLU A 116 15.82 -14.19 -25.11
N GLU A 117 15.95 -12.97 -25.63
CA GLU A 117 15.49 -11.73 -24.99
C GLU A 117 13.98 -11.76 -24.72
N LYS A 118 13.16 -12.12 -25.72
CA LYS A 118 11.70 -12.26 -25.53
C LYS A 118 11.35 -13.31 -24.49
N LYS A 119 12.03 -14.46 -24.51
CA LYS A 119 11.82 -15.52 -23.52
C LYS A 119 12.18 -15.06 -22.10
N LEU A 120 13.29 -14.34 -21.95
CA LEU A 120 13.70 -13.72 -20.67
C LEU A 120 12.67 -12.69 -20.21
N GLN A 121 12.12 -11.89 -21.12
CA GLN A 121 11.08 -10.90 -20.82
C GLN A 121 9.78 -11.56 -20.37
N GLU A 122 9.34 -12.63 -21.04
CA GLU A 122 8.19 -13.44 -20.62
C GLU A 122 8.43 -14.08 -19.24
N GLN A 123 9.63 -14.62 -19.00
CA GLN A 123 10.01 -15.15 -17.68
C GLN A 123 9.99 -14.07 -16.59
N LEU A 124 10.47 -12.87 -16.90
CA LEU A 124 10.46 -11.75 -15.97
C LEU A 124 9.03 -11.31 -15.64
N MET A 125 8.16 -11.19 -16.65
CA MET A 125 6.73 -10.90 -16.47
C MET A 125 6.02 -11.96 -15.61
N THR A 126 6.25 -13.25 -15.90
CA THR A 126 5.66 -14.34 -15.10
C THR A 126 6.19 -14.37 -13.66
N GLN A 127 7.47 -14.08 -13.45
CA GLN A 127 8.03 -13.97 -12.10
C GLN A 127 7.50 -12.75 -11.35
N GLN A 128 7.38 -11.60 -11.99
CA GLN A 128 6.78 -10.39 -11.39
C GLN A 128 5.33 -10.60 -10.99
N THR A 129 4.52 -11.22 -11.88
CA THR A 129 3.13 -11.55 -11.56
C THR A 129 3.03 -12.55 -10.40
N SER A 130 3.91 -13.56 -10.36
CA SER A 130 3.99 -14.49 -9.23
C SER A 130 4.39 -13.81 -7.91
N LEU A 131 5.40 -12.93 -7.94
CA LEU A 131 5.79 -12.15 -6.77
C LEU A 131 4.65 -11.27 -6.27
N ASN A 132 3.98 -10.54 -7.16
CA ASN A 132 2.82 -9.72 -6.80
C ASN A 132 1.68 -10.54 -6.19
N GLN A 133 1.45 -11.76 -6.68
CA GLN A 133 0.46 -12.67 -6.08
C GLN A 133 0.85 -13.07 -4.65
N ILE A 134 2.12 -13.43 -4.44
CA ILE A 134 2.63 -13.81 -3.11
C ILE A 134 2.59 -12.61 -2.15
N GLU A 135 3.02 -11.42 -2.59
CA GLU A 135 2.95 -10.19 -1.80
C GLU A 135 1.52 -9.84 -1.40
N ASN A 136 0.56 -9.98 -2.32
CA ASN A 136 -0.86 -9.79 -2.02
C ASN A 136 -1.37 -10.83 -1.01
N GLN A 137 -0.97 -12.09 -1.12
CA GLN A 137 -1.32 -13.12 -0.13
C GLN A 137 -0.74 -12.79 1.25
N ILE A 138 0.51 -12.35 1.32
CA ILE A 138 1.15 -11.91 2.57
C ILE A 138 0.40 -10.72 3.16
N LYS A 139 0.01 -9.74 2.32
CA LYS A 139 -0.76 -8.58 2.77
C LYS A 139 -2.11 -8.98 3.36
N ILE A 140 -2.86 -9.86 2.70
CA ILE A 140 -4.14 -10.39 3.19
C ILE A 140 -3.94 -11.13 4.53
N LEU A 141 -2.91 -11.96 4.64
CA LEU A 141 -2.59 -12.67 5.87
C LEU A 141 -2.25 -11.68 7.00
N ASN A 142 -1.41 -10.68 6.74
CA ASN A 142 -1.05 -9.64 7.70
C ASN A 142 -2.25 -8.78 8.12
N GLU A 143 -3.14 -8.44 7.19
CA GLU A 143 -4.41 -7.77 7.50
C GLU A 143 -5.30 -8.66 8.38
N SER A 144 -5.40 -9.95 8.10
CA SER A 144 -6.17 -10.90 8.92
C SER A 144 -5.60 -11.05 10.34
N ILE A 145 -4.27 -11.04 10.47
CA ILE A 145 -3.58 -11.08 11.77
C ILE A 145 -3.79 -9.75 12.50
N SER A 146 -3.68 -8.63 11.80
CA SER A 146 -3.89 -7.30 12.38
C SER A 146 -5.34 -7.11 12.84
N LYS A 147 -6.33 -7.54 12.04
CA LYS A 147 -7.76 -7.57 12.43
C LYS A 147 -8.00 -8.45 13.66
N ARG A 148 -7.28 -9.56 13.82
CA ARG A 148 -7.32 -10.37 15.06
C ARG A 148 -6.64 -9.69 16.25
N LYS A 149 -5.62 -8.86 16.01
CA LYS A 149 -4.87 -8.13 17.05
C LYS A 149 -5.55 -6.82 17.47
N ILE A 150 -6.42 -6.24 16.65
CA ILE A 150 -7.10 -4.97 16.93
C ILE A 150 -8.39 -5.19 17.77
N SER A 151 -8.29 -4.74 19.03
CA SER A 151 -9.32 -4.13 19.88
C SER A 151 -10.51 -4.97 20.42
N GLU A 152 -10.77 -4.79 21.73
CA GLU A 152 -11.88 -5.32 22.54
C GLU A 152 -13.32 -5.14 21.98
N PRO A 153 -13.71 -4.10 21.20
CA PRO A 153 -15.07 -3.98 20.67
C PRO A 153 -15.41 -5.01 19.59
N ILE A 154 -14.43 -5.56 18.85
CA ILE A 154 -14.66 -6.65 17.88
C ILE A 154 -14.95 -7.97 18.61
N ARG A 155 -14.43 -8.14 19.83
CA ARG A 155 -14.64 -9.35 20.65
C ARG A 155 -16.09 -9.49 21.13
N ASN A 156 -16.81 -8.38 21.30
CA ASN A 156 -18.17 -8.37 21.83
C ASN A 156 -19.24 -8.66 20.76
N LYS A 157 -18.97 -8.36 19.48
CA LYS A 157 -19.90 -8.60 18.35
C LYS A 157 -19.18 -8.90 17.01
N PRO A 158 -18.37 -9.96 16.92
CA PRO A 158 -17.57 -10.23 15.72
C PRO A 158 -18.42 -10.53 14.48
N LEU A 159 -19.63 -11.10 14.68
CA LEU A 159 -20.51 -11.48 13.58
C LEU A 159 -21.13 -10.27 12.88
N GLU A 160 -21.57 -9.25 13.62
CA GLU A 160 -22.19 -8.02 13.07
C GLU A 160 -21.18 -7.22 12.24
N TYR A 161 -19.92 -7.13 12.71
CA TYR A 161 -18.84 -6.51 11.94
C TYR A 161 -18.47 -7.33 10.70
N LEU A 162 -18.36 -8.65 10.82
CA LEU A 162 -18.02 -9.50 9.68
C LEU A 162 -19.13 -9.50 8.62
N GLU A 163 -20.39 -9.44 9.03
CA GLU A 163 -21.53 -9.33 8.13
C GLU A 163 -21.54 -7.96 7.42
N SER A 164 -21.25 -6.87 8.13
CA SER A 164 -21.11 -5.54 7.51
C SER A 164 -19.91 -5.46 6.54
N ASP A 165 -18.74 -6.00 6.93
CA ASP A 165 -17.56 -6.12 6.07
C ASP A 165 -17.86 -6.99 4.84
N PHE A 166 -18.58 -8.10 5.00
CA PHE A 166 -18.96 -8.97 3.90
C PHE A 166 -19.93 -8.27 2.94
N GLN A 167 -20.95 -7.58 3.46
CA GLN A 167 -21.90 -6.84 2.62
C GLN A 167 -21.21 -5.71 1.84
N THR A 168 -20.31 -4.95 2.48
CA THR A 168 -19.56 -3.90 1.78
C THR A 168 -18.60 -4.47 0.73
N ASN A 169 -17.90 -5.56 1.03
CA ASN A 169 -17.02 -6.21 0.06
C ASN A 169 -17.80 -6.87 -1.08
N LYS A 170 -18.98 -7.44 -0.80
CA LYS A 170 -19.88 -8.00 -1.82
C LYS A 170 -20.33 -6.91 -2.80
N LEU A 171 -20.78 -5.75 -2.29
CA LEU A 171 -21.16 -4.61 -3.14
C LEU A 171 -19.99 -4.12 -4.01
N LEU A 172 -18.78 -4.02 -3.45
CA LEU A 172 -17.60 -3.62 -4.21
C LEU A 172 -17.23 -4.65 -5.29
N ALA A 173 -17.31 -5.95 -4.99
CA ALA A 173 -16.93 -7.03 -5.89
C ALA A 173 -17.97 -7.30 -6.99
N GLU A 174 -19.27 -7.12 -6.72
CA GLU A 174 -20.34 -7.40 -7.68
C GLU A 174 -20.68 -6.19 -8.57
N GLU A 175 -20.58 -4.96 -8.05
CA GLU A 175 -21.03 -3.78 -8.81
C GLU A 175 -19.89 -2.89 -9.29
N GLU A 176 -18.98 -2.45 -8.42
CA GLU A 176 -18.03 -1.39 -8.76
C GLU A 176 -16.77 -1.92 -9.46
N LEU A 177 -16.15 -2.97 -8.92
CA LEU A 177 -14.91 -3.52 -9.47
C LEU A 177 -15.08 -4.08 -10.90
N PRO A 178 -16.18 -4.79 -11.24
CA PRO A 178 -16.41 -5.23 -12.61
C PRO A 178 -16.63 -4.06 -13.57
N LYS A 179 -17.37 -3.02 -13.16
CA LYS A 179 -17.58 -1.82 -13.99
C LYS A 179 -16.28 -1.06 -14.26
N GLU A 180 -15.42 -0.93 -13.25
CA GLU A 180 -14.11 -0.30 -13.41
C GLU A 180 -13.19 -1.15 -14.30
N TYR A 181 -13.21 -2.47 -14.12
CA TYR A 181 -12.48 -3.41 -14.98
C TYR A 181 -12.94 -3.35 -16.43
N GLU A 182 -14.24 -3.34 -16.70
CA GLU A 182 -14.80 -3.23 -18.06
C GLU A 182 -14.41 -1.91 -18.72
N LYS A 183 -14.44 -0.79 -17.99
CA LYS A 183 -13.99 0.52 -18.49
C LYS A 183 -12.51 0.49 -18.84
N LEU A 184 -11.67 0.00 -17.94
CA LEU A 184 -10.23 -0.07 -18.18
C LEU A 184 -9.89 -1.03 -19.34
N ASN A 185 -10.61 -2.14 -19.45
CA ASN A 185 -10.45 -3.09 -20.55
C ASN A 185 -10.89 -2.48 -21.90
N LEU A 186 -11.92 -1.64 -21.89
CA LEU A 186 -12.35 -0.89 -23.07
C LEU A 186 -11.29 0.17 -23.45
N GLU A 187 -10.75 0.91 -22.48
CA GLU A 187 -9.65 1.87 -22.71
C GLU A 187 -8.39 1.19 -23.24
N LEU A 188 -8.01 0.03 -22.68
CA LEU A 188 -6.89 -0.78 -23.17
C LEU A 188 -7.15 -1.29 -24.58
N GLY A 189 -8.34 -1.81 -24.86
CA GLY A 189 -8.71 -2.24 -26.21
C GLY A 189 -8.65 -1.10 -27.23
N LEU A 190 -9.10 0.10 -26.86
CA LEU A 190 -8.97 1.29 -27.70
C LEU A 190 -7.50 1.66 -27.94
N LEU A 191 -6.67 1.62 -26.90
CA LEU A 191 -5.24 1.91 -27.03
C LEU A 191 -4.51 0.86 -27.88
N GLU A 192 -4.87 -0.41 -27.76
CA GLU A 192 -4.39 -1.49 -28.63
C GLU A 192 -4.83 -1.29 -30.07
N THR A 193 -6.07 -0.85 -30.33
CA THR A 193 -6.50 -0.52 -31.69
C THR A 193 -5.71 0.65 -32.25
N VAL A 194 -5.51 1.72 -31.49
CA VAL A 194 -4.72 2.89 -31.91
C VAL A 194 -3.24 2.55 -32.15
N LEU A 195 -2.66 1.59 -31.42
CA LEU A 195 -1.29 1.14 -31.64
C LEU A 195 -1.14 0.25 -32.89
N ASN A 196 -2.19 -0.52 -33.21
CA ASN A 196 -2.20 -1.42 -34.37
C ASN A 196 -2.65 -0.73 -35.67
N GLU A 197 -3.37 0.38 -35.56
CA GLU A 197 -3.83 1.18 -36.69
C GLU A 197 -2.71 2.13 -37.14
N PRO A 198 -2.44 2.27 -38.46
CA PRO A 198 -1.49 3.27 -38.96
C PRO A 198 -1.96 4.68 -38.60
N GLU A 199 -1.01 5.62 -38.40
CA GLU A 199 -1.31 7.00 -37.97
C GLU A 199 -2.50 7.58 -38.74
N PRO A 200 -3.59 8.00 -38.05
CA PRO A 200 -4.79 8.46 -38.71
C PRO A 200 -4.50 9.72 -39.53
N ILE A 201 -5.07 9.77 -40.73
CA ILE A 201 -4.98 10.95 -41.60
C ILE A 201 -5.82 12.07 -40.96
N GLU A 202 -5.33 13.30 -40.92
CA GLU A 202 -5.98 14.45 -40.28
C GLU A 202 -7.46 14.65 -40.72
N ALA A 203 -7.78 14.28 -41.96
CA ALA A 203 -9.14 14.28 -42.50
C ALA A 203 -10.08 13.22 -41.87
N GLU A 204 -9.56 12.08 -41.42
CA GLU A 204 -10.37 11.03 -40.76
C GLU A 204 -10.70 11.42 -39.31
N LEU A 205 -9.80 12.12 -38.63
CA LEU A 205 -10.06 12.71 -37.31
C LEU A 205 -11.13 13.81 -37.37
N GLU A 206 -11.10 14.65 -38.41
CA GLU A 206 -12.11 15.70 -38.61
C GLU A 206 -13.50 15.10 -38.89
N MET A 207 -13.58 14.04 -39.71
CA MET A 207 -14.84 13.32 -39.93
C MET A 207 -15.37 12.64 -38.66
N LEU A 208 -14.49 12.02 -37.85
CA LEU A 208 -14.90 11.38 -36.60
C LEU A 208 -15.36 12.43 -35.56
N SER A 209 -14.69 13.59 -35.51
CA SER A 209 -15.10 14.72 -34.67
C SER A 209 -16.49 15.24 -35.07
N GLU A 210 -16.75 15.41 -36.37
CA GLU A 210 -18.08 15.79 -36.86
C GLU A 210 -19.16 14.75 -36.53
N GLU A 211 -18.82 13.45 -36.60
CA GLU A 211 -19.75 12.38 -36.26
C GLU A 211 -20.07 12.37 -34.76
N VAL A 212 -19.06 12.58 -33.90
CA VAL A 212 -19.25 12.75 -32.46
C VAL A 212 -20.12 13.97 -32.15
N GLU A 213 -19.92 15.09 -32.83
CA GLU A 213 -20.74 16.30 -32.65
C GLU A 213 -22.20 16.06 -33.08
N LYS A 214 -22.41 15.40 -34.23
CA LYS A 214 -23.76 15.01 -34.70
C LYS A 214 -24.45 14.08 -33.70
N LEU A 215 -23.74 13.09 -33.15
CA LEU A 215 -24.28 12.19 -32.13
C LEU A 215 -24.58 12.92 -30.81
N GLN A 216 -23.74 13.87 -30.39
CA GLN A 216 -23.98 14.70 -29.22
C GLN A 216 -25.24 15.56 -29.38
N LEU A 217 -25.44 16.16 -30.56
CA LEU A 217 -26.65 16.93 -30.87
C LEU A 217 -27.90 16.03 -30.89
N GLN A 218 -27.79 14.81 -31.41
CA GLN A 218 -28.89 13.82 -31.35
C GLN A 218 -29.20 13.41 -29.90
N ILE A 219 -28.19 13.18 -29.07
CA ILE A 219 -28.37 12.88 -27.64
C ILE A 219 -29.03 14.06 -26.92
N GLN A 220 -28.61 15.29 -27.19
CA GLN A 220 -29.23 16.48 -26.63
C GLN A 220 -30.69 16.60 -27.06
N SER A 221 -31.00 16.45 -28.35
CA SER A 221 -32.37 16.46 -28.87
C SER A 221 -33.24 15.37 -28.23
N LEU A 222 -32.73 14.14 -28.12
CA LEU A 222 -33.42 13.04 -27.44
C LEU A 222 -33.59 13.30 -25.94
N SER A 223 -32.63 13.97 -25.29
CA SER A 223 -32.73 14.37 -23.89
C SER A 223 -33.79 15.46 -23.68
N GLU A 224 -33.90 16.41 -24.59
CA GLU A 224 -34.92 17.46 -24.58
C GLU A 224 -36.31 16.91 -24.91
N GLN A 225 -36.40 15.96 -25.84
CA GLN A 225 -37.63 15.22 -26.11
C GLN A 225 -38.04 14.38 -24.90
N LYS A 226 -37.09 13.73 -24.23
CA LYS A 226 -37.35 13.06 -22.96
C LYS A 226 -37.86 14.07 -21.94
N LEU A 227 -37.23 15.23 -21.78
CA LEU A 227 -37.63 16.31 -20.88
C LEU A 227 -39.00 16.94 -21.22
N SER A 228 -39.41 17.02 -22.47
CA SER A 228 -40.75 17.51 -22.83
C SER A 228 -41.83 16.46 -22.58
N LEU A 229 -41.57 15.19 -22.90
CA LEU A 229 -42.47 14.07 -22.56
C LEU A 229 -42.60 13.84 -21.05
N VAL A 230 -41.60 14.25 -20.26
CA VAL A 230 -41.61 14.26 -18.79
C VAL A 230 -42.72 15.15 -18.22
N HIS A 231 -43.05 16.26 -18.88
CA HIS A 231 -44.05 17.23 -18.39
C HIS A 231 -45.48 16.92 -18.85
N SER A 232 -45.67 16.05 -19.84
CA SER A 232 -47.00 15.72 -20.40
C SER A 232 -47.65 14.47 -19.81
N ASN A 233 -46.91 13.59 -19.14
CA ASN A 233 -47.47 12.39 -18.50
C ASN A 233 -47.40 12.52 -16.97
N ASN A 234 -48.56 12.39 -16.30
CA ASN A 234 -48.65 12.16 -14.85
C ASN A 234 -48.12 10.76 -14.53
N ASP A 235 -46.80 10.60 -14.60
CA ASP A 235 -46.11 9.34 -14.44
C ASP A 235 -45.87 9.07 -12.94
N ILE A 236 -46.75 8.25 -12.36
CA ILE A 236 -46.73 7.84 -10.95
C ILE A 236 -45.40 7.15 -10.58
N LEU A 237 -44.66 6.62 -11.56
CA LEU A 237 -43.37 5.98 -11.35
C LEU A 237 -42.20 6.98 -11.21
N ARG A 238 -42.38 8.26 -11.56
CA ARG A 238 -41.29 9.26 -11.48
C ARG A 238 -40.78 9.56 -10.08
N PRO A 239 -41.64 9.77 -9.06
CA PRO A 239 -41.16 9.91 -7.69
C PRO A 239 -40.32 8.71 -7.27
N TYR A 240 -40.70 7.49 -7.69
CA TYR A 240 -39.93 6.27 -7.41
C TYR A 240 -38.62 6.20 -8.20
N GLN A 241 -38.60 6.63 -9.47
CA GLN A 241 -37.37 6.72 -10.27
C GLN A 241 -36.42 7.79 -9.70
N ASN A 242 -36.93 8.96 -9.32
CA ASN A 242 -36.15 10.02 -8.69
C ASN A 242 -35.65 9.60 -7.31
N GLN A 243 -36.47 8.85 -6.55
CA GLN A 243 -36.05 8.27 -5.28
C GLN A 243 -34.99 7.18 -5.50
N ALA A 244 -35.13 6.34 -6.52
CA ALA A 244 -34.14 5.33 -6.87
C ALA A 244 -32.81 5.96 -7.29
N THR A 245 -32.83 7.00 -8.15
CA THR A 245 -31.60 7.72 -8.54
C THR A 245 -30.99 8.48 -7.37
N ALA A 246 -31.79 9.08 -6.48
CA ALA A 246 -31.27 9.71 -5.27
C ALA A 246 -30.64 8.69 -4.31
N ILE A 247 -31.26 7.51 -4.14
CA ILE A 247 -30.70 6.40 -3.35
C ILE A 247 -29.42 5.89 -4.00
N GLU A 248 -29.39 5.74 -5.33
CA GLU A 248 -28.21 5.27 -6.06
C GLU A 248 -27.06 6.27 -5.98
N ASN A 249 -27.33 7.57 -6.16
CA ASN A 249 -26.32 8.61 -5.97
C ASN A 249 -25.79 8.63 -4.53
N LYS A 250 -26.66 8.45 -3.54
CA LYS A 250 -26.25 8.35 -2.13
C LYS A 250 -25.43 7.08 -1.87
N LYS A 251 -25.80 5.95 -2.47
CA LYS A 251 -25.04 4.69 -2.42
C LYS A 251 -23.66 4.90 -3.03
N GLN A 252 -23.56 5.49 -4.22
CA GLN A 252 -22.30 5.79 -4.88
C GLN A 252 -21.41 6.74 -4.06
N GLN A 253 -21.99 7.81 -3.48
CA GLN A 253 -21.25 8.71 -2.59
C GLN A 253 -20.71 7.97 -1.36
N LEU A 254 -21.55 7.17 -0.68
CA LEU A 254 -21.12 6.39 0.47
C LEU A 254 -20.01 5.39 0.08
N THR A 255 -20.16 4.68 -1.04
CA THR A 255 -19.14 3.76 -1.54
C THR A 255 -17.81 4.48 -1.81
N LYS A 256 -17.85 5.66 -2.45
CA LYS A 256 -16.65 6.50 -2.63
C LYS A 256 -16.01 6.87 -1.30
N THR A 257 -16.78 7.32 -0.32
CA THR A 257 -16.23 7.63 1.02
C THR A 257 -15.62 6.40 1.70
N VAL A 258 -16.20 5.21 1.53
CA VAL A 258 -15.66 3.95 2.07
C VAL A 258 -14.33 3.62 1.40
N ILE A 259 -14.23 3.79 0.07
CA ILE A 259 -12.99 3.59 -0.69
C ILE A 259 -11.92 4.57 -0.21
N GLU A 260 -12.23 5.87 -0.12
CA GLU A 260 -11.31 6.90 0.37
C GLU A 260 -10.80 6.60 1.79
N LYS A 261 -11.69 6.15 2.69
CA LYS A 261 -11.29 5.75 4.05
C LYS A 261 -10.43 4.48 4.05
N LYS A 262 -10.74 3.49 3.21
CA LYS A 262 -9.91 2.29 3.03
C LYS A 262 -8.53 2.64 2.48
N GLU A 263 -8.44 3.55 1.52
CA GLU A 263 -7.17 4.05 0.99
C GLU A 263 -6.36 4.82 2.03
N TYR A 264 -7.03 5.69 2.80
CA TYR A 264 -6.39 6.41 3.89
C TYR A 264 -5.85 5.45 4.97
N LEU A 265 -6.62 4.41 5.33
CA LEU A 265 -6.19 3.36 6.24
C LEU A 265 -4.98 2.60 5.67
N ASN A 266 -5.01 2.25 4.38
CA ASN A 266 -3.87 1.63 3.69
C ASN A 266 -2.62 2.52 3.68
N LYS A 267 -2.77 3.82 3.42
CA LYS A 267 -1.66 4.79 3.49
C LYS A 267 -1.11 4.85 4.91
N LEU A 268 -1.96 4.95 5.92
CA LEU A 268 -1.55 4.98 7.32
C LEU A 268 -0.82 3.69 7.73
N ASN A 269 -1.34 2.53 7.35
CA ASN A 269 -0.68 1.24 7.58
C ASN A 269 0.69 1.16 6.90
N LYS A 270 0.82 1.61 5.64
CA LYS A 270 2.13 1.70 4.95
C LYS A 270 3.11 2.60 5.73
N THR A 271 2.66 3.76 6.19
CA THR A 271 3.53 4.63 7.00
C THR A 271 3.89 3.99 8.34
N LEU A 272 2.99 3.21 8.94
CA LEU A 272 3.26 2.48 10.18
C LEU A 272 4.31 1.39 9.96
N THR A 273 4.17 0.59 8.90
CA THR A 273 5.17 -0.43 8.55
C THR A 273 6.51 0.20 8.22
N GLU A 274 6.54 1.29 7.45
CA GLU A 274 7.80 2.02 7.18
C GLU A 274 8.46 2.56 8.45
N LYS A 275 7.67 3.09 9.39
CA LYS A 275 8.18 3.57 10.68
C LYS A 275 8.66 2.40 11.54
N GLN A 276 7.99 1.26 11.48
CA GLN A 276 8.39 0.05 12.17
C GLN A 276 9.69 -0.53 11.59
N ASP A 277 9.84 -0.56 10.26
CA ASP A 277 11.06 -1.01 9.58
C ASP A 277 12.23 -0.08 9.87
N LYS A 278 11.99 1.25 9.89
CA LYS A 278 12.97 2.24 10.35
C LYS A 278 13.37 1.99 11.80
N LEU A 279 12.41 1.69 12.69
CA LEU A 279 12.70 1.44 14.10
C LEU A 279 13.54 0.16 14.28
N VAL A 280 13.23 -0.90 13.52
CA VAL A 280 14.01 -2.15 13.51
C VAL A 280 15.44 -1.92 13.02
N SER A 281 15.63 -1.09 11.99
CA SER A 281 16.97 -0.77 11.49
C SER A 281 17.78 0.12 12.45
N TYR A 282 17.14 1.03 13.19
CA TYR A 282 17.81 1.84 14.22
C TYR A 282 18.21 1.03 15.46
N VAL A 283 17.36 0.09 15.89
CA VAL A 283 17.58 -0.68 17.14
C VAL A 283 18.37 -1.97 16.91
N GLY A 284 18.53 -2.40 15.65
CA GLY A 284 19.27 -3.62 15.31
C GLY A 284 18.57 -4.90 15.75
N GLY A 285 17.26 -4.86 15.95
CA GLY A 285 16.45 -5.98 16.40
C GLY A 285 14.96 -5.62 16.56
N PRO A 286 14.08 -6.63 16.73
CA PRO A 286 12.66 -6.39 16.93
C PRO A 286 12.46 -5.61 18.23
N VAL A 287 11.82 -4.45 18.14
CA VAL A 287 11.47 -3.66 19.33
C VAL A 287 10.24 -4.28 19.98
N LEU A 288 10.44 -5.07 21.02
CA LEU A 288 9.35 -5.68 21.80
C LEU A 288 8.56 -4.57 22.51
N HIS A 289 7.26 -4.50 22.27
CA HIS A 289 6.35 -3.54 22.91
C HIS A 289 5.35 -4.24 23.83
N GLY A 290 4.97 -3.57 24.92
CA GLY A 290 3.87 -3.97 25.80
C GLY A 290 4.04 -5.36 26.42
N ASP A 291 3.14 -6.29 26.05
CA ASP A 291 3.07 -7.63 26.61
C ASP A 291 4.28 -8.51 26.25
N GLU A 292 4.85 -8.32 25.06
CA GLU A 292 6.07 -9.04 24.66
C GLU A 292 7.27 -8.60 25.51
N LEU A 293 7.40 -7.30 25.76
CA LEU A 293 8.44 -6.76 26.65
C LEU A 293 8.24 -7.25 28.09
N ARG A 294 7.00 -7.28 28.56
CA ARG A 294 6.66 -7.79 29.90
C ARG A 294 7.00 -9.27 30.06
N SER A 295 6.69 -10.08 29.04
CA SER A 295 7.04 -11.51 29.00
C SER A 295 8.55 -11.71 28.94
N TYR A 296 9.25 -10.93 28.12
CA TYR A 296 10.70 -10.99 28.01
C TYR A 296 11.42 -10.60 29.31
N VAL A 297 10.98 -9.52 29.97
CA VAL A 297 11.50 -9.12 31.29
C VAL A 297 11.22 -10.21 32.34
N SER A 298 10.06 -10.86 32.28
CA SER A 298 9.74 -11.97 33.19
C SER A 298 10.65 -13.17 32.95
N LYS A 299 10.91 -13.55 31.69
CA LYS A 299 11.89 -14.58 31.33
C LYS A 299 13.31 -14.20 31.78
N LEU A 300 13.73 -12.95 31.61
CA LEU A 300 15.04 -12.49 32.09
C LEU A 300 15.17 -12.58 33.61
N ARG A 301 14.09 -12.28 34.35
CA ARG A 301 14.06 -12.48 35.81
C ARG A 301 14.19 -13.95 36.17
N GLU A 302 13.46 -14.82 35.48
CA GLU A 302 13.54 -16.27 35.67
C GLU A 302 14.96 -16.80 35.39
N LEU A 303 15.56 -16.43 34.25
CA LEU A 303 16.95 -16.74 33.90
C LEU A 303 17.96 -16.20 34.93
N SER A 304 17.72 -15.00 35.48
CA SER A 304 18.57 -14.43 36.53
C SER A 304 18.51 -15.25 37.82
N VAL A 305 17.33 -15.77 38.18
CA VAL A 305 17.16 -16.68 39.31
C VAL A 305 17.88 -18.01 39.04
N THR A 306 17.69 -18.61 37.87
CA THR A 306 18.37 -19.88 37.51
C THR A 306 19.88 -19.72 37.48
N TYR A 307 20.38 -18.60 36.96
CA TYR A 307 21.82 -18.30 36.98
C TYR A 307 22.35 -18.20 38.42
N LYS A 308 21.63 -17.52 39.32
CA LYS A 308 22.02 -17.43 40.74
C LYS A 308 22.03 -18.81 41.41
N GLU A 309 21.02 -19.64 41.16
CA GLU A 309 20.97 -21.02 41.66
C GLU A 309 22.12 -21.88 41.14
N LYS A 310 22.44 -21.80 39.84
CA LYS A 310 23.57 -22.53 39.27
C LYS A 310 24.90 -22.05 39.82
N LYS A 311 25.04 -20.73 40.05
CA LYS A 311 26.22 -20.15 40.68
C LYS A 311 26.39 -20.63 42.13
N THR A 312 25.32 -20.72 42.92
CA THR A 312 25.39 -21.24 44.29
C THR A 312 25.69 -22.74 44.32
N GLN A 313 25.12 -23.53 43.41
CA GLN A 313 25.47 -24.96 43.25
C GLN A 313 26.96 -25.13 42.94
N LEU A 314 27.51 -24.33 42.02
CA LEU A 314 28.91 -24.38 41.64
C LEU A 314 29.83 -23.98 42.80
N GLN A 315 29.45 -22.96 43.58
CA GLN A 315 30.15 -22.61 44.82
C GLN A 315 30.08 -23.73 45.88
N GLY A 316 28.94 -24.42 45.99
CA GLY A 316 28.78 -25.61 46.83
C GLY A 316 29.77 -26.71 46.46
N LEU A 317 29.83 -27.06 45.17
CA LEU A 317 30.78 -28.05 44.65
C LEU A 317 32.25 -27.64 44.87
N PHE A 318 32.59 -26.36 44.72
CA PHE A 318 33.93 -25.88 45.04
C PHE A 318 34.27 -26.03 46.52
N ASN A 319 33.31 -25.74 47.41
CA ASN A 319 33.49 -25.92 48.85
C ASN A 319 33.64 -27.42 49.18
N GLU A 320 32.83 -28.29 48.59
CA GLU A 320 32.93 -29.74 48.75
C GLU A 320 34.28 -30.27 48.26
N LEU A 321 34.73 -29.83 47.08
CA LEU A 321 36.06 -30.18 46.56
C LEU A 321 37.16 -29.70 47.51
N GLY A 322 37.03 -28.50 48.09
CA GLY A 322 37.95 -27.98 49.10
C GLY A 322 37.97 -28.83 50.37
N ILE A 323 36.79 -29.22 50.88
CA ILE A 323 36.67 -30.11 52.04
C ILE A 323 37.28 -31.48 51.73
N VAL A 324 36.99 -32.05 50.56
CA VAL A 324 37.54 -33.34 50.12
C VAL A 324 39.05 -33.26 49.96
N SER A 325 39.59 -32.20 49.36
CA SER A 325 41.04 -31.98 49.26
C SER A 325 41.69 -31.87 50.64
N ARG A 326 41.10 -31.10 51.56
CA ARG A 326 41.58 -30.97 52.94
C ARG A 326 41.51 -32.30 53.69
N THR A 327 40.44 -33.06 53.49
CA THR A 327 40.23 -34.38 54.10
C THR A 327 41.27 -35.35 53.56
N TYR A 328 41.50 -35.37 52.24
CA TYR A 328 42.54 -36.16 51.58
C TYR A 328 43.95 -35.81 52.10
N GLU A 329 44.26 -34.53 52.28
CA GLU A 329 45.52 -34.08 52.90
C GLU A 329 45.68 -34.61 54.33
N ILE A 330 44.63 -34.52 55.17
CA ILE A 330 44.65 -35.01 56.55
C ILE A 330 44.82 -36.54 56.58
N LEU A 331 44.07 -37.27 55.75
CA LEU A 331 44.18 -38.72 55.64
C LEU A 331 45.58 -39.15 55.19
N ASN A 332 46.18 -38.43 54.23
CA ASN A 332 47.57 -38.69 53.82
C ASN A 332 48.60 -38.45 54.92
N VAL A 333 48.34 -37.51 55.85
CA VAL A 333 49.23 -37.26 57.00
C VAL A 333 49.07 -38.35 58.07
N ILE A 334 47.86 -38.87 58.27
CA ILE A 334 47.58 -39.90 59.28
C ILE A 334 48.02 -41.29 58.80
N ASP A 335 47.82 -41.60 57.52
CA ASP A 335 48.24 -42.87 56.92
C ASP A 335 48.79 -42.66 55.49
N PRO A 336 50.11 -42.72 55.29
CA PRO A 336 50.72 -42.59 53.97
C PRO A 336 50.41 -43.77 53.03
N ASN A 337 49.84 -44.88 53.51
CA ASN A 337 49.31 -45.91 52.63
C ASN A 337 48.01 -45.50 51.93
N ILE A 338 47.33 -44.43 52.36
CA ILE A 338 46.10 -43.96 51.68
C ILE A 338 46.41 -43.40 50.29
N GLN A 339 47.57 -42.74 50.10
CA GLN A 339 48.02 -42.37 48.75
C GLN A 339 48.26 -43.58 47.87
N LYS A 340 48.70 -44.70 48.45
CA LYS A 340 48.87 -45.96 47.71
C LYS A 340 47.52 -46.60 47.42
N ILE A 341 46.56 -46.59 48.34
CA ILE A 341 45.22 -47.14 48.12
C ILE A 341 44.43 -46.32 47.09
N VAL A 342 44.57 -44.99 47.08
CA VAL A 342 43.94 -44.11 46.07
C VAL A 342 44.59 -44.31 44.70
N LYS A 343 45.93 -44.41 44.65
CA LYS A 343 46.63 -44.77 43.42
C LYS A 343 46.32 -46.19 42.97
N GLU A 344 46.18 -47.15 43.88
CA GLU A 344 45.76 -48.53 43.60
C GLU A 344 44.30 -48.59 43.15
N LYS A 345 43.42 -47.67 43.59
CA LYS A 345 42.06 -47.53 43.06
C LYS A 345 42.04 -46.87 41.68
N GLU A 346 42.82 -45.82 41.46
CA GLU A 346 43.03 -45.21 40.14
C GLU A 346 43.74 -46.17 39.17
N GLU A 347 44.60 -47.06 39.68
CA GLU A 347 45.27 -48.14 38.94
C GLU A 347 44.40 -49.38 38.80
N GLN A 348 43.46 -49.68 39.71
CA GLN A 348 42.45 -50.73 39.55
C GLN A 348 41.39 -50.33 38.50
N ASP A 349 40.99 -49.06 38.47
CA ASP A 349 40.13 -48.53 37.41
C ASP A 349 40.87 -48.47 36.05
N LYS A 350 42.21 -48.41 36.04
CA LYS A 350 43.04 -48.57 34.81
C LYS A 350 43.40 -50.03 34.47
N SER A 351 43.49 -50.90 35.46
CA SER A 351 43.87 -52.32 35.32
C SER A 351 42.69 -53.23 34.98
N ALA A 352 41.45 -52.71 34.99
CA ALA A 352 40.30 -53.41 34.40
C ALA A 352 40.26 -53.32 32.86
N GLU A 353 41.07 -52.47 32.23
CA GLU A 353 41.10 -52.27 30.77
C GLU A 353 42.31 -52.89 30.04
N ASP A 354 43.27 -53.49 30.75
CA ASP A 354 44.48 -54.04 30.12
C ASP A 354 44.46 -55.58 30.02
N THR A 355 43.86 -56.08 28.92
CA THR A 355 44.26 -57.36 28.34
C THR A 355 44.80 -57.13 26.93
N ALA A 356 46.14 -57.07 26.85
CA ALA A 356 47.02 -57.40 25.72
C ALA A 356 46.93 -56.61 24.40
N VAL A 357 47.94 -55.75 24.12
CA VAL A 357 48.45 -55.50 22.75
C VAL A 357 49.99 -55.36 22.74
N PRO A 358 50.74 -55.96 21.79
CA PRO A 358 52.20 -55.99 21.76
C PRO A 358 52.85 -54.79 21.03
N ALA A 359 54.14 -54.58 21.31
CA ALA A 359 55.11 -53.54 20.92
C ALA A 359 55.16 -52.92 19.49
N GLU A 360 54.19 -53.13 18.60
CA GLU A 360 54.11 -52.42 17.30
C GLU A 360 53.58 -50.98 17.41
N ASP A 361 52.95 -50.63 18.53
CA ASP A 361 52.23 -49.37 18.68
C ASP A 361 53.11 -48.17 19.07
N GLU A 362 54.34 -48.36 19.55
CA GLU A 362 55.22 -47.25 19.95
C GLU A 362 55.74 -46.44 18.73
N HIS A 363 56.03 -47.11 17.61
CA HIS A 363 56.43 -46.46 16.36
C HIS A 363 55.25 -45.76 15.67
N LYS A 364 54.03 -46.33 15.76
CA LYS A 364 52.81 -45.67 15.31
C LYS A 364 52.51 -44.44 16.16
N LEU A 365 52.72 -44.52 17.48
CA LEU A 365 52.55 -43.39 18.40
C LEU A 365 53.55 -42.25 18.09
N LYS A 366 54.83 -42.56 17.87
CA LYS A 366 55.83 -41.53 17.49
C LYS A 366 55.51 -40.87 16.16
N THR A 367 55.03 -41.64 15.18
CA THR A 367 54.61 -41.11 13.88
C THR A 367 53.34 -40.25 14.02
N ALA A 368 52.38 -40.66 14.84
CA ALA A 368 51.18 -39.90 15.15
C ALA A 368 51.49 -38.60 15.92
N VAL A 369 52.44 -38.62 16.86
CA VAL A 369 52.89 -37.42 17.59
C VAL A 369 53.60 -36.44 16.65
N PHE A 370 54.40 -36.91 15.70
CA PHE A 370 55.02 -36.05 14.70
C PHE A 370 53.98 -35.44 13.73
N GLN A 371 52.99 -36.22 13.30
CA GLN A 371 51.87 -35.73 12.49
C GLN A 371 51.02 -34.71 13.26
N LEU A 372 50.73 -34.95 14.55
CA LEU A 372 50.03 -34.01 15.42
C LEU A 372 50.83 -32.72 15.65
N ALA A 373 52.16 -32.80 15.78
CA ALA A 373 53.02 -31.63 15.88
C ALA A 373 53.00 -30.82 14.56
N GLN A 374 53.07 -31.49 13.42
CA GLN A 374 52.96 -30.85 12.10
C GLN A 374 51.58 -30.22 11.86
N GLU A 375 50.51 -30.86 12.32
CA GLU A 375 49.15 -30.31 12.29
C GLU A 375 48.98 -29.14 13.25
N ALA A 376 49.60 -29.18 14.43
CA ALA A 376 49.60 -28.08 15.39
C ALA A 376 50.34 -26.86 14.82
N ASP A 377 51.49 -27.05 14.17
CA ASP A 377 52.23 -25.98 13.50
C ASP A 377 51.42 -25.38 12.33
N ARG A 378 50.73 -26.23 11.54
CA ARG A 378 49.84 -25.77 10.46
C ARG A 378 48.67 -24.96 11.02
N LYS A 379 48.03 -25.43 12.09
CA LYS A 379 46.94 -24.72 12.78
C LYS A 379 47.42 -23.42 13.41
N GLN A 380 48.65 -23.36 13.89
CA GLN A 380 49.25 -22.14 14.43
C GLN A 380 49.56 -21.11 13.33
N ALA A 381 49.97 -21.56 12.13
CA ALA A 381 50.13 -20.70 10.96
C ALA A 381 48.77 -20.16 10.45
N GLU A 382 47.76 -21.03 10.34
CA GLU A 382 46.38 -20.65 10.02
C GLU A 382 45.84 -19.61 11.03
N ALA A 383 46.08 -19.80 12.33
CA ALA A 383 45.66 -18.87 13.37
C ALA A 383 46.38 -17.50 13.31
N LYS A 384 47.62 -17.45 12.81
CA LYS A 384 48.34 -16.18 12.58
C LYS A 384 47.73 -15.43 11.39
N GLN A 385 47.43 -16.11 10.29
CA GLN A 385 46.76 -15.52 9.13
C GLN A 385 45.38 -14.96 9.51
N ILE A 386 44.57 -15.74 10.22
CA ILE A 386 43.25 -15.28 10.70
C ILE A 386 43.38 -14.03 11.59
N LYS A 387 44.40 -13.96 12.46
CA LYS A 387 44.63 -12.76 13.29
C LYS A 387 45.01 -11.53 12.48
N GLU A 388 45.77 -11.70 11.41
CA GLU A 388 46.18 -10.62 10.52
C GLU A 388 44.99 -10.12 9.68
N GLU A 389 44.16 -11.03 9.18
CA GLU A 389 42.88 -10.71 8.53
C GLU A 389 41.92 -9.96 9.49
N LEU A 390 41.84 -10.40 10.75
CA LEU A 390 41.01 -9.74 11.78
C LEU A 390 41.54 -8.34 12.12
N ALA A 391 42.86 -8.13 12.08
CA ALA A 391 43.46 -6.81 12.26
C ALA A 391 43.13 -5.88 11.08
N ASN A 392 43.22 -6.38 9.84
CA ASN A 392 42.85 -5.62 8.65
C ASN A 392 41.36 -5.28 8.64
N LEU A 393 40.48 -6.23 8.99
CA LEU A 393 39.04 -6.00 9.09
C LEU A 393 38.70 -4.97 10.17
N LYS A 394 39.40 -4.97 11.31
CA LYS A 394 39.24 -3.93 12.34
C LYS A 394 39.64 -2.55 11.84
N GLN A 395 40.72 -2.47 11.06
CA GLN A 395 41.16 -1.21 10.45
C GLN A 395 40.14 -0.72 9.41
N GLU A 396 39.59 -1.60 8.58
CA GLU A 396 38.50 -1.25 7.65
C GLU A 396 37.26 -0.74 8.40
N ILE A 397 36.82 -1.44 9.45
CA ILE A 397 35.69 -1.00 10.30
C ILE A 397 35.95 0.39 10.89
N GLN A 398 37.18 0.67 11.33
CA GLN A 398 37.54 1.98 11.85
C GLN A 398 37.41 3.06 10.77
N THR A 399 37.95 2.83 9.56
CA THR A 399 37.83 3.81 8.45
C THR A 399 36.38 4.03 8.01
N VAL A 400 35.55 2.98 8.02
CA VAL A 400 34.12 3.09 7.70
C VAL A 400 33.39 3.87 8.78
N ASN A 401 33.72 3.66 10.05
CA ASN A 401 33.13 4.41 11.16
C ASN A 401 33.51 5.90 11.10
N GLU A 402 34.77 6.23 10.76
CA GLU A 402 35.19 7.62 10.55
C GLU A 402 34.43 8.28 9.39
N LYS A 403 34.26 7.59 8.26
CA LYS A 403 33.43 8.06 7.14
C LYS A 403 31.97 8.27 7.56
N TYR A 404 31.42 7.35 8.36
CA TYR A 404 30.06 7.46 8.89
C TYR A 404 29.89 8.66 9.81
N GLN A 405 30.81 8.89 10.75
CA GLN A 405 30.75 10.06 11.64
C GLN A 405 30.86 11.37 10.86
N ASN A 406 31.78 11.46 9.90
CA ASN A 406 31.91 12.64 9.04
C ASN A 406 30.64 12.89 8.20
N ALA A 407 30.02 11.84 7.67
CA ALA A 407 28.75 11.96 6.96
C ALA A 407 27.63 12.44 7.90
N LYS A 408 27.55 11.87 9.12
CA LYS A 408 26.55 12.26 10.13
C LYS A 408 26.70 13.72 10.55
N GLU A 409 27.92 14.19 10.79
CA GLU A 409 28.19 15.59 11.12
C GLU A 409 27.80 16.53 9.97
N ASN A 410 28.13 16.16 8.73
CA ASN A 410 27.72 16.92 7.54
C ASN A 410 26.19 16.97 7.40
N PHE A 411 25.50 15.85 7.60
CA PHE A 411 24.04 15.82 7.58
C PHE A 411 23.44 16.71 8.67
N GLN A 412 23.92 16.59 9.92
CA GLN A 412 23.46 17.44 11.02
C GLN A 412 23.68 18.93 10.74
N ARG A 413 24.82 19.29 10.12
CA ARG A 413 25.11 20.65 9.71
C ARG A 413 24.13 21.16 8.63
N ILE A 414 23.90 20.37 7.58
CA ILE A 414 22.96 20.73 6.50
C ILE A 414 21.54 20.82 7.03
N THR A 415 21.13 19.89 7.89
CA THR A 415 19.81 19.92 8.54
C THR A 415 19.67 21.16 9.43
N GLY A 416 20.71 21.53 10.20
CA GLY A 416 20.72 22.77 10.98
C GLY A 416 20.51 24.00 10.10
N TYR A 417 21.28 24.13 9.01
CA TYR A 417 21.10 25.24 8.07
C TYR A 417 19.71 25.27 7.43
N ALA A 418 19.15 24.11 7.08
CA ALA A 418 17.81 24.03 6.51
C ALA A 418 16.73 24.43 7.53
N VAL A 419 16.89 24.05 8.80
CA VAL A 419 15.98 24.45 9.89
C VAL A 419 16.05 25.96 10.13
N ASP A 420 17.24 26.54 10.18
CA ASP A 420 17.42 27.98 10.35
C ASP A 420 16.77 28.76 9.19
N GLU A 421 16.91 28.27 7.95
CA GLU A 421 16.30 28.90 6.79
C GLU A 421 14.77 28.76 6.77
N LEU A 422 14.25 27.60 7.19
CA LEU A 422 12.81 27.41 7.37
C LEU A 422 12.25 28.33 8.46
N GLU A 423 12.99 28.55 9.56
CA GLU A 423 12.56 29.48 10.61
C GLU A 423 12.53 30.93 10.11
N LYS A 424 13.47 31.34 9.27
CA LYS A 424 13.44 32.66 8.63
C LYS A 424 12.24 32.81 7.70
N LEU A 425 12.03 31.86 6.78
CA LEU A 425 10.90 31.88 5.86
C LEU A 425 9.55 31.85 6.60
N ARG A 426 9.49 31.13 7.73
CA ARG A 426 8.30 31.12 8.59
C ARG A 426 8.02 32.48 9.20
N LYS A 427 9.04 33.17 9.70
CA LYS A 427 8.90 34.54 10.23
C LYS A 427 8.48 35.51 9.13
N GLU A 428 9.08 35.43 7.95
CA GLU A 428 8.67 36.26 6.80
C GLU A 428 7.21 35.99 6.41
N ASN A 429 6.76 34.73 6.41
CA ASN A 429 5.37 34.40 6.13
C ASN A 429 4.41 34.92 7.22
N ASP A 430 4.79 34.82 8.50
CA ASP A 430 4.01 35.38 9.61
C ASP A 430 3.89 36.93 9.48
N ASP A 431 4.99 37.60 9.10
CA ASP A 431 5.00 39.05 8.84
C ASP A 431 4.11 39.43 7.65
N PHE A 432 4.16 38.68 6.55
CA PHE A 432 3.27 38.88 5.40
C PHE A 432 1.80 38.63 5.74
N GLU A 433 1.50 37.61 6.55
CA GLU A 433 0.14 37.36 7.03
C GLU A 433 -0.39 38.52 7.89
N GLU A 434 0.44 39.10 8.75
CA GLU A 434 0.07 40.31 9.48
C GLU A 434 -0.17 41.50 8.56
N GLU A 435 0.67 41.70 7.54
CA GLU A 435 0.49 42.77 6.55
C GLU A 435 -0.81 42.61 5.76
N ILE A 436 -1.10 41.39 5.29
CA ILE A 436 -2.36 41.06 4.63
C ILE A 436 -3.53 41.37 5.56
N ARG A 437 -3.46 40.94 6.83
CA ARG A 437 -4.54 41.20 7.81
C ARG A 437 -4.77 42.70 8.01
N LYS A 438 -3.71 43.50 8.12
CA LYS A 438 -3.78 44.97 8.22
C LYS A 438 -4.39 45.59 6.94
N LEU A 439 -4.05 45.08 5.77
CA LEU A 439 -4.61 45.55 4.49
C LEU A 439 -6.09 45.17 4.35
N GLU A 440 -6.47 43.96 4.75
CA GLU A 440 -7.87 43.54 4.77
C GLU A 440 -8.72 44.39 5.72
N GLU A 441 -8.22 44.73 6.90
CA GLU A 441 -8.90 45.63 7.83
C GLU A 441 -9.14 47.01 7.20
N LYS A 442 -8.12 47.57 6.54
CA LYS A 442 -8.24 48.83 5.80
C LYS A 442 -9.27 48.72 4.67
N TRP A 443 -9.23 47.63 3.89
CA TRP A 443 -10.19 47.39 2.81
C TRP A 443 -11.63 47.27 3.33
N LYS A 444 -11.85 46.53 4.44
CA LYS A 444 -13.16 46.39 5.08
C LYS A 444 -13.70 47.74 5.57
N LEU A 445 -12.84 48.59 6.13
CA LEU A 445 -13.22 49.95 6.54
C LEU A 445 -13.62 50.81 5.34
N LEU A 446 -12.78 50.84 4.29
CA LEU A 446 -13.07 51.57 3.06
C LEU A 446 -14.36 51.08 2.39
N ARG A 447 -14.61 49.75 2.39
CA ARG A 447 -15.83 49.19 1.81
C ARG A 447 -17.07 49.67 2.55
N ARG A 448 -17.06 49.64 3.89
CA ARG A 448 -18.16 50.19 4.70
C ARG A 448 -18.39 51.68 4.45
N GLU A 449 -17.33 52.45 4.22
CA GLU A 449 -17.45 53.87 3.86
C GLU A 449 -18.07 54.08 2.48
N ILE A 450 -17.73 53.22 1.51
CA ILE A 450 -18.34 53.23 0.17
C ILE A 450 -19.82 52.87 0.28
N ASP A 451 -20.17 51.76 0.93
CA ASP A 451 -21.56 51.32 1.07
C ASP A 451 -22.42 52.41 1.75
N ARG A 452 -21.89 53.09 2.78
CA ARG A 452 -22.57 54.22 3.43
C ARG A 452 -22.77 55.42 2.51
N LYS A 453 -21.80 55.72 1.64
CA LYS A 453 -21.91 56.81 0.66
C LYS A 453 -22.88 56.46 -0.46
N GLU A 454 -22.91 55.20 -0.90
CA GLU A 454 -23.88 54.68 -1.88
C GLU A 454 -25.31 54.75 -1.33
N GLU A 455 -25.53 54.35 -0.08
CA GLU A 455 -26.84 54.49 0.58
C GLU A 455 -27.28 55.96 0.64
N LEU A 456 -26.36 56.88 0.98
CA LEU A 456 -26.61 58.31 0.94
C LEU A 456 -26.95 58.83 -0.47
N LEU A 457 -26.26 58.34 -1.50
CA LEU A 457 -26.53 58.70 -2.89
C LEU A 457 -27.88 58.18 -3.38
N LEU A 458 -28.23 56.93 -3.05
CA LEU A 458 -29.54 56.35 -3.33
C LEU A 458 -30.64 57.20 -2.69
N ARG A 459 -30.49 57.52 -1.41
CA ARG A 459 -31.45 58.33 -0.67
C ARG A 459 -31.56 59.76 -1.20
N LEU A 460 -30.46 60.35 -1.67
CA LEU A 460 -30.47 61.65 -2.37
C LEU A 460 -31.16 61.55 -3.73
N SER A 461 -30.96 60.44 -4.47
CA SER A 461 -31.63 60.23 -5.75
C SER A 461 -33.15 60.01 -5.59
N GLU A 462 -33.56 59.28 -4.55
CA GLU A 462 -34.97 59.12 -4.17
C GLU A 462 -35.59 60.47 -3.79
N ASP A 463 -34.90 61.28 -2.98
CA ASP A 463 -35.35 62.63 -2.65
C ASP A 463 -35.44 63.53 -3.91
N MET A 464 -34.49 63.43 -4.85
CA MET A 464 -34.55 64.17 -6.12
C MET A 464 -35.75 63.75 -6.97
N ILE A 465 -36.04 62.45 -7.08
CA ILE A 465 -37.22 61.91 -7.78
C ILE A 465 -38.50 62.43 -7.09
N ASN A 466 -38.58 62.29 -5.77
CA ASN A 466 -39.73 62.74 -4.98
C ASN A 466 -39.92 64.27 -4.99
N SER A 467 -38.85 65.04 -5.22
CA SER A 467 -38.91 66.50 -5.39
C SER A 467 -39.25 66.96 -6.81
N ALA A 468 -39.08 66.08 -7.81
CA ALA A 468 -39.45 66.33 -9.20
C ALA A 468 -40.93 65.99 -9.47
N ASP A 469 -41.52 65.11 -8.65
CA ASP A 469 -42.97 64.88 -8.60
C ASP A 469 -43.65 65.99 -7.79
N ASP A 470 -44.22 66.99 -8.48
CA ASP A 470 -44.89 68.18 -7.92
C ASP A 470 -46.25 67.88 -7.23
N ASP A 471 -46.51 66.61 -6.88
CA ASP A 471 -47.80 66.10 -6.37
C ASP A 471 -47.71 65.39 -4.99
N ASN A 472 -46.67 65.68 -4.19
CA ASN A 472 -46.63 65.26 -2.78
C ASN A 472 -46.89 66.44 -1.83
N VAL A 473 -48.16 66.85 -1.79
CA VAL A 473 -48.72 67.64 -0.69
C VAL A 473 -49.36 66.66 0.30
N ASP A 474 -48.64 66.33 1.38
CA ASP A 474 -49.31 65.82 2.57
C ASP A 474 -50.23 66.92 3.14
N GLY A 475 -51.41 66.51 3.59
CA GLY A 475 -52.58 67.35 3.91
C GLY A 475 -52.45 68.37 5.06
N ASP A 476 -51.25 68.88 5.32
CA ASP A 476 -50.97 69.95 6.28
C ASP A 476 -49.84 70.89 5.78
N GLY A 477 -49.85 71.24 4.48
CA GLY A 477 -49.22 72.46 3.94
C GLY A 477 -47.71 72.70 4.20
N LYS A 478 -46.93 71.66 4.53
CA LYS A 478 -45.49 71.76 4.76
C LYS A 478 -44.75 70.76 3.88
N LYS A 479 -43.93 71.28 2.95
CA LYS A 479 -42.97 70.48 2.19
C LYS A 479 -42.03 69.77 3.17
N GLU A 480 -41.85 68.46 3.02
CA GLU A 480 -40.81 67.77 3.77
C GLU A 480 -39.43 68.36 3.38
N PRO A 481 -38.59 68.77 4.33
CA PRO A 481 -37.29 69.35 4.02
C PRO A 481 -36.40 68.28 3.38
N THR A 482 -36.03 68.50 2.12
CA THR A 482 -35.12 67.68 1.31
C THR A 482 -33.85 67.38 2.11
N GLN A 483 -33.24 66.19 1.97
CA GLN A 483 -32.03 65.84 2.73
C GLN A 483 -30.87 66.82 2.56
N LEU A 484 -30.83 67.57 1.46
CA LEU A 484 -29.90 68.69 1.25
C LEU A 484 -30.07 69.77 2.33
N GLU A 485 -31.31 70.16 2.64
CA GLU A 485 -31.63 71.13 3.68
C GLU A 485 -31.36 70.55 5.09
N LYS A 486 -31.57 69.24 5.29
CA LYS A 486 -31.19 68.56 6.54
C LYS A 486 -29.67 68.48 6.73
N LEU A 487 -28.90 68.29 5.65
CA LEU A 487 -27.44 68.27 5.66
C LEU A 487 -26.87 69.68 5.83
N GLU A 488 -27.45 70.70 5.21
CA GLU A 488 -27.11 72.11 5.44
C GLU A 488 -27.39 72.54 6.87
N ASN A 489 -28.52 72.14 7.45
CA ASN A 489 -28.83 72.40 8.85
C ASN A 489 -27.85 71.68 9.80
N LYS A 490 -27.50 70.42 9.51
CA LYS A 490 -26.45 69.71 10.28
C LYS A 490 -25.07 70.33 10.08
N LEU A 491 -24.75 70.84 8.90
CA LEU A 491 -23.50 71.57 8.64
C LEU A 491 -23.47 72.86 9.47
N HIS A 492 -24.55 73.64 9.46
CA HIS A 492 -24.67 74.84 10.28
C HIS A 492 -24.60 74.55 11.78
N GLU A 493 -25.22 73.47 12.26
CA GLU A 493 -25.06 73.02 13.65
C GLU A 493 -23.62 72.63 13.97
N LYS A 494 -22.93 71.92 13.07
CA LYS A 494 -21.53 71.52 13.26
C LYS A 494 -20.58 72.71 13.19
N GLU A 495 -20.86 73.69 12.34
CA GLU A 495 -20.13 74.97 12.29
C GLU A 495 -20.35 75.79 13.56
N LYS A 496 -21.58 75.82 14.09
CA LYS A 496 -21.89 76.45 15.38
C LYS A 496 -21.16 75.76 16.53
N GLN A 497 -21.16 74.44 16.58
CA GLN A 497 -20.38 73.65 17.55
C GLN A 497 -18.88 73.91 17.43
N LYS A 498 -18.35 74.04 16.20
CA LYS A 498 -16.95 74.38 15.94
C LYS A 498 -16.61 75.79 16.45
N ARG A 499 -17.49 76.77 16.24
CA ARG A 499 -17.32 78.14 16.77
C ARG A 499 -17.37 78.14 18.31
N GLU A 500 -18.32 77.43 18.91
CA GLU A 500 -18.42 77.29 20.37
C GLU A 500 -17.19 76.60 20.98
N LEU A 501 -16.65 75.56 20.34
CA LEU A 501 -15.42 74.89 20.77
C LEU A 501 -14.20 75.79 20.60
N ALA A 502 -14.13 76.60 19.54
CA ALA A 502 -13.06 77.59 19.36
C ALA A 502 -13.09 78.64 20.48
N LEU A 503 -14.28 79.16 20.83
CA LEU A 503 -14.45 80.09 21.94
C LEU A 503 -14.07 79.44 23.29
N LYS A 504 -14.47 78.18 23.53
CA LYS A 504 -14.06 77.42 24.72
C LYS A 504 -12.55 77.20 24.77
N LYS A 505 -11.90 76.91 23.64
CA LYS A 505 -10.45 76.75 23.54
C LYS A 505 -9.73 78.07 23.85
N GLN A 506 -10.23 79.20 23.35
CA GLN A 506 -9.69 80.52 23.67
C GLN A 506 -9.87 80.88 25.15
N ALA A 507 -11.03 80.59 25.74
CA ALA A 507 -11.26 80.78 27.17
C ALA A 507 -10.37 79.88 28.05
N LEU A 508 -10.11 78.64 27.63
CA LEU A 508 -9.16 77.74 28.30
C LEU A 508 -7.72 78.24 28.18
N HIS A 509 -7.34 78.78 27.02
CA HIS A 509 -6.02 79.39 26.84
C HIS A 509 -5.84 80.59 27.79
N ASN A 510 -6.81 81.51 27.84
CA ASN A 510 -6.76 82.65 28.75
C ASN A 510 -6.72 82.20 30.24
N LYS A 511 -7.46 81.15 30.61
CA LYS A 511 -7.36 80.56 31.96
C LYS A 511 -5.99 79.94 32.22
N LYS A 512 -5.40 79.25 31.25
CA LYS A 512 -4.06 78.67 31.36
C LYS A 512 -3.03 79.78 31.57
N ASP A 513 -3.15 80.89 30.85
CA ASP A 513 -2.23 82.02 30.96
C ASP A 513 -2.37 82.71 32.34
N GLN A 514 -3.61 82.88 32.84
CA GLN A 514 -3.84 83.36 34.22
C GLN A 514 -3.26 82.42 35.28
N VAL A 515 -3.39 81.10 35.11
CA VAL A 515 -2.79 80.12 36.03
C VAL A 515 -1.27 80.15 35.94
N HIS A 516 -0.72 80.40 34.75
CA HIS A 516 0.73 80.53 34.56
C HIS A 516 1.26 81.78 35.28
N GLU A 517 0.60 82.94 35.13
CA GLU A 517 0.91 84.16 35.88
C GLU A 517 0.82 83.95 37.40
N GLN A 518 -0.24 83.27 37.87
CA GLN A 518 -0.37 82.92 39.29
C GLN A 518 0.77 82.00 39.76
N MET A 519 1.19 81.04 38.93
CA MET A 519 2.29 80.13 39.26
C MET A 519 3.65 80.84 39.26
N GLU A 520 3.88 81.82 38.37
CA GLU A 520 5.07 82.68 38.42
C GLU A 520 5.10 83.54 39.69
N ILE A 521 3.97 84.12 40.09
CA ILE A 521 3.86 84.87 41.35
C ILE A 521 4.15 83.96 42.55
N ILE A 522 3.56 82.75 42.60
CA ILE A 522 3.80 81.78 43.68
C ILE A 522 5.26 81.34 43.69
N ASN A 523 5.87 81.06 42.53
CA ASN A 523 7.29 80.72 42.45
C ASN A 523 8.19 81.88 42.89
N GLY A 524 7.83 83.13 42.56
CA GLY A 524 8.50 84.33 43.07
C GLY A 524 8.40 84.44 44.60
N ILE A 525 7.23 84.18 45.17
CA ILE A 525 7.02 84.15 46.63
C ILE A 525 7.84 83.02 47.27
N VAL A 526 7.83 81.82 46.70
CA VAL A 526 8.64 80.67 47.16
C VAL A 526 10.13 80.98 47.07
N HIS A 527 10.58 81.69 46.03
CA HIS A 527 11.97 82.11 45.91
C HIS A 527 12.34 83.14 46.98
N ILE A 528 11.48 84.13 47.24
CA ILE A 528 11.67 85.10 48.34
C ILE A 528 11.69 84.39 49.70
N LEU A 529 10.78 83.45 49.94
CA LEU A 529 10.73 82.67 51.17
C LEU A 529 11.97 81.80 51.35
N ASN A 530 12.45 81.14 50.29
CA ASN A 530 13.68 80.36 50.31
C ASN A 530 14.92 81.24 50.54
N CYS A 531 14.98 82.43 49.95
CA CYS A 531 16.04 83.41 50.22
C CYS A 531 15.99 83.89 51.67
N LYS A 532 14.79 84.14 52.21
CA LYS A 532 14.60 84.50 53.62
C LYS A 532 14.98 83.36 54.56
N GLN A 533 14.70 82.11 54.19
CA GLN A 533 15.08 80.92 54.95
C GLN A 533 16.60 80.68 54.92
N LYS A 534 17.26 80.95 53.79
CA LYS A 534 18.73 80.91 53.68
C LYS A 534 19.39 82.01 54.51
N LEU A 535 18.80 83.19 54.59
CA LEU A 535 19.28 84.28 55.45
C LEU A 535 19.02 84.04 56.94
N LEU A 536 18.05 83.19 57.30
CA LEU A 536 17.77 82.81 58.69
C LEU A 536 18.66 81.66 59.19
N ASN A 537 19.28 80.91 58.26
CA ASN A 537 20.17 79.77 58.52
C ASN A 537 21.67 80.13 58.42
N GLN A 538 21.99 81.41 58.22
CA GLN A 538 23.31 82.02 58.45
C GLN A 538 23.25 82.83 59.73
#